data_AF-A0A323TWA4-F1
#
_entry.id   AF-A0A323TWA4-F1
#
_cell.length_a   1.000
_cell.length_b   1.000
_cell.length_c   1.000
_cell.angle_alpha   90.00
_cell.angle_beta   90.00
_cell.angle_gamma   90.00
#
_symmetry.space_group_name_H-M   'P 1'
#
loop_
_entity.id
_entity.type
_entity.pdbx_description
1 polymer ?
#
loop_
_entity_poly.entity_id
_entity_poly.type
_entity_poly.pdbx_seq_one_letter_code
_entity_poly.pdbx_strand_id
1 'polypeptide(L)'
;MDQNIWEYDDFIFKGDELKGMTQKGKDKVKLEAKTDLVIPELTPDGLPLKKIADNAFYRRGLTSVVIPNTVESIGYDAFGVCKLKEVKLPEALINIEGFAFYRNKLTKVEFGSKVKRLEPSSFAMNELTEITFPETLEYIGASAFFKNSLETVSFPKSVTKIDMYAFRKNNIHKVEVANSVDLHKFAFETFTTVERF
;
A
#
# COMPACT_ATOMS: atom_id res chain seq x y z
N MET A 1 25.83 -0.41 1.23
CA MET A 1 24.63 -1.24 1.38
C MET A 1 24.86 -2.07 2.62
N ASP A 2 24.19 -1.73 3.71
CA ASP A 2 24.27 -2.57 4.91
C ASP A 2 23.71 -3.94 4.57
N GLN A 3 24.44 -4.97 5.00
CA GLN A 3 24.08 -6.38 4.82
C GLN A 3 22.65 -6.63 5.32
N ASN A 4 21.85 -7.39 4.57
CA ASN A 4 20.51 -7.77 5.06
C ASN A 4 20.65 -8.54 6.38
N ILE A 5 20.16 -7.93 7.46
CA ILE A 5 20.21 -8.48 8.83
C ILE A 5 19.00 -9.36 9.18
N TRP A 6 18.04 -9.48 8.27
CA TRP A 6 16.82 -10.27 8.46
C TRP A 6 17.04 -11.69 7.98
N GLU A 7 16.77 -12.64 8.88
CA GLU A 7 16.98 -14.08 8.71
C GLU A 7 15.63 -14.79 8.69
N TYR A 8 15.59 -16.02 8.16
CA TYR A 8 14.33 -16.77 8.05
C TYR A 8 13.62 -16.98 9.39
N ASP A 9 14.34 -17.16 10.48
CA ASP A 9 13.78 -17.36 11.82
C ASP A 9 13.30 -16.04 12.49
N ASP A 10 13.44 -14.89 11.84
CA ASP A 10 12.75 -13.66 12.22
C ASP A 10 11.27 -13.65 11.80
N PHE A 11 10.90 -14.56 10.88
CA PHE A 11 9.60 -14.58 10.22
C PHE A 11 8.84 -15.89 10.46
N ILE A 12 7.51 -15.79 10.34
CA ILE A 12 6.61 -16.94 10.38
C ILE A 12 6.13 -17.19 8.95
N PHE A 13 6.37 -18.38 8.42
CA PHE A 13 5.92 -18.78 7.08
C PHE A 13 4.85 -19.87 7.14
N LYS A 14 4.00 -19.93 6.12
CA LYS A 14 3.09 -21.05 5.85
C LYS A 14 3.01 -21.26 4.33
N GLY A 15 3.77 -22.21 3.81
CA GLY A 15 3.94 -22.35 2.36
C GLY A 15 4.59 -21.11 1.77
N ASP A 16 4.00 -20.55 0.70
CA ASP A 16 4.44 -19.33 0.00
C ASP A 16 3.96 -18.01 0.65
N GLU A 17 3.42 -18.08 1.86
CA GLU A 17 2.84 -16.95 2.59
C GLU A 17 3.68 -16.59 3.82
N LEU A 18 4.03 -15.31 3.96
CA LEU A 18 4.64 -14.73 5.16
C LEU A 18 3.53 -14.26 6.11
N LYS A 19 3.43 -14.89 7.27
CA LYS A 19 2.40 -14.63 8.30
C LYS A 19 2.76 -13.50 9.26
N GLY A 20 4.01 -13.07 9.29
CA GLY A 20 4.51 -12.00 10.14
C GLY A 20 5.83 -12.35 10.79
N MET A 21 6.06 -11.84 12.00
CA MET A 21 7.33 -11.95 12.71
C MET A 21 7.28 -12.93 13.90
N THR A 22 8.36 -13.69 14.08
CA THR A 22 8.62 -14.42 15.33
C THR A 22 8.94 -13.45 16.46
N GLN A 23 9.13 -13.95 17.70
CA GLN A 23 9.56 -13.11 18.81
C GLN A 23 10.93 -12.46 18.51
N LYS A 24 11.87 -13.22 17.93
CA LYS A 24 13.19 -12.73 17.51
C LYS A 24 13.08 -11.52 16.57
N GLY A 25 12.29 -11.64 15.50
CA GLY A 25 12.09 -10.55 14.56
C GLY A 25 11.43 -9.32 15.20
N LYS A 26 10.47 -9.53 16.12
CA LYS A 26 9.83 -8.44 16.87
C LYS A 26 10.83 -7.72 17.80
N ASP A 27 11.74 -8.46 18.40
CA ASP A 27 12.77 -7.92 19.29
C ASP A 27 13.81 -7.12 18.53
N LYS A 28 14.19 -7.51 17.30
CA LYS A 28 15.01 -6.66 16.42
C LYS A 28 14.39 -5.27 16.21
N VAL A 29 13.08 -5.21 15.95
CA VAL A 29 12.37 -3.92 15.79
C VAL A 29 12.32 -3.14 17.10
N LYS A 30 11.95 -3.80 18.20
CA LYS A 30 11.60 -3.14 19.46
C LYS A 30 12.81 -2.79 20.33
N LEU A 31 13.77 -3.71 20.43
CA LEU A 31 14.90 -3.65 21.36
C LEU A 31 16.17 -3.15 20.65
N GLU A 32 16.35 -3.50 19.38
CA GLU A 32 17.55 -3.16 18.60
C GLU A 32 17.34 -2.03 17.60
N ALA A 33 16.13 -1.46 17.56
CA ALA A 33 15.74 -0.37 16.65
C ALA A 33 16.00 -0.68 15.16
N LYS A 34 15.88 -1.95 14.75
CA LYS A 34 15.98 -2.36 13.35
C LYS A 34 14.64 -2.13 12.65
N THR A 35 14.49 -0.99 11.98
CA THR A 35 13.22 -0.55 11.41
C THR A 35 13.16 -0.59 9.88
N ASP A 36 14.28 -0.91 9.23
CA ASP A 36 14.36 -1.06 7.77
C ASP A 36 14.22 -2.55 7.41
N LEU A 37 12.99 -2.96 7.10
CA LEU A 37 12.64 -4.36 6.88
C LEU A 37 13.05 -4.82 5.48
N VAL A 38 13.70 -5.98 5.38
CA VAL A 38 13.92 -6.67 4.11
C VAL A 38 13.20 -8.01 4.15
N ILE A 39 12.16 -8.15 3.34
CA ILE A 39 11.40 -9.40 3.23
C ILE A 39 12.14 -10.33 2.27
N PRO A 40 12.38 -11.60 2.63
CA PRO A 40 13.09 -12.53 1.75
C PRO A 40 12.25 -12.89 0.52
N GLU A 41 12.93 -13.04 -0.62
CA GLU A 41 12.29 -13.40 -1.89
C GLU A 41 11.78 -14.85 -1.91
N LEU A 42 12.45 -15.73 -1.17
CA LEU A 42 12.12 -17.14 -1.01
C LEU A 42 11.68 -17.43 0.42
N THR A 43 10.93 -18.51 0.57
CA THR A 43 10.64 -19.16 1.86
C THR A 43 11.82 -20.04 2.27
N PRO A 44 11.88 -20.53 3.53
CA PRO A 44 12.94 -21.43 3.97
C PRO A 44 13.06 -22.71 3.12
N ASP A 45 11.94 -23.19 2.57
CA ASP A 45 11.87 -24.37 1.71
C ASP A 45 12.19 -24.06 0.23
N GLY A 46 12.61 -22.83 -0.09
CA GLY A 46 13.02 -22.41 -1.43
C GLY A 46 11.88 -22.03 -2.38
N LEU A 47 10.63 -21.98 -1.90
CA LEU A 47 9.49 -21.50 -2.71
C LEU A 47 9.53 -19.97 -2.84
N PRO A 48 9.19 -19.38 -4.00
CA PRO A 48 8.99 -17.94 -4.12
C PRO A 48 7.92 -17.43 -3.15
N LEU A 49 8.21 -16.36 -2.42
CA LEU A 49 7.24 -15.74 -1.53
C LEU A 49 6.17 -15.01 -2.36
N LYS A 50 4.92 -15.46 -2.27
CA LYS A 50 3.81 -14.92 -3.06
C LYS A 50 2.90 -13.99 -2.28
N LYS A 51 2.81 -14.16 -0.96
CA LYS A 51 1.77 -13.49 -0.16
C LYS A 51 2.34 -12.94 1.13
N ILE A 52 1.87 -11.75 1.49
CA ILE A 52 2.03 -11.19 2.82
C ILE A 52 0.66 -11.23 3.48
N ALA A 53 0.56 -11.97 4.59
CA ALA A 53 -0.70 -12.21 5.26
C ALA A 53 -1.28 -10.96 5.91
N ASP A 54 -2.55 -11.04 6.25
CA ASP A 54 -3.23 -10.07 7.10
C ASP A 54 -2.45 -9.84 8.40
N ASN A 55 -2.33 -8.57 8.78
CA ASN A 55 -1.67 -8.10 10.00
C ASN A 55 -0.19 -8.52 10.17
N ALA A 56 0.48 -9.04 9.13
CA ALA A 56 1.84 -9.59 9.22
C ALA A 56 2.84 -8.65 9.94
N PHE A 57 2.75 -7.35 9.65
CA PHE A 57 3.56 -6.29 10.23
C PHE A 57 2.72 -5.16 10.83
N TYR A 58 1.48 -5.44 11.23
CA TYR A 58 0.62 -4.43 11.86
C TYR A 58 1.25 -3.86 13.13
N ARG A 59 1.22 -2.53 13.25
CA ARG A 59 1.78 -1.75 14.37
C ARG A 59 3.25 -2.07 14.66
N ARG A 60 4.04 -2.39 13.64
CA ARG A 60 5.49 -2.52 13.78
C ARG A 60 6.14 -1.16 13.58
N GLY A 61 7.18 -0.86 14.34
CA GLY A 61 7.90 0.43 14.26
C GLY A 61 8.71 0.64 12.97
N LEU A 62 8.33 -0.01 11.86
CA LEU A 62 9.07 -0.03 10.60
C LEU A 62 9.05 1.34 9.91
N THR A 63 10.20 1.75 9.39
CA THR A 63 10.43 3.03 8.68
C THR A 63 10.58 2.85 7.18
N SER A 64 11.04 1.67 6.75
CA SER A 64 11.11 1.26 5.35
C SER A 64 10.83 -0.24 5.23
N VAL A 65 10.46 -0.66 4.02
CA VAL A 65 10.30 -2.08 3.69
C VAL A 65 10.73 -2.33 2.25
N VAL A 66 11.53 -3.37 2.04
CA VAL A 66 11.80 -3.96 0.73
C VAL A 66 10.90 -5.17 0.57
N ILE A 67 9.91 -5.05 -0.33
CA ILE A 67 8.99 -6.13 -0.69
C ILE A 67 9.53 -6.79 -1.98
N PRO A 68 9.75 -8.12 -1.99
CA PRO A 68 10.32 -8.79 -3.16
C PRO A 68 9.34 -8.81 -4.33
N ASN A 69 9.89 -8.80 -5.55
CA ASN A 69 9.10 -8.76 -6.79
C ASN A 69 8.24 -10.01 -7.03
N THR A 70 8.42 -11.07 -6.24
CA THR A 70 7.66 -12.31 -6.27
C THR A 70 6.28 -12.20 -5.61
N VAL A 71 6.05 -11.18 -4.77
CA VAL A 71 4.81 -11.00 -4.02
C VAL A 71 3.68 -10.53 -4.92
N GLU A 72 2.57 -11.25 -4.89
CA GLU A 72 1.37 -11.05 -5.69
C GLU A 72 0.19 -10.48 -4.89
N SER A 73 0.21 -10.60 -3.55
CA SER A 73 -0.86 -10.13 -2.67
C SER A 73 -0.34 -9.61 -1.33
N ILE A 74 -0.90 -8.48 -0.90
CA ILE A 74 -0.67 -7.88 0.43
C ILE A 74 -2.01 -7.85 1.19
N GLY A 75 -2.05 -8.55 2.31
CA GLY A 75 -3.24 -8.76 3.11
C GLY A 75 -3.71 -7.55 3.92
N TYR A 76 -4.86 -7.73 4.55
CA TYR A 76 -5.56 -6.71 5.32
C TYR A 76 -4.67 -6.20 6.48
N ASP A 77 -4.53 -4.89 6.62
CA ASP A 77 -3.69 -4.25 7.66
C ASP A 77 -2.21 -4.71 7.69
N ALA A 78 -1.70 -5.38 6.64
CA ALA A 78 -0.38 -6.02 6.65
C ALA A 78 0.76 -5.10 7.08
N PHE A 79 0.74 -3.83 6.67
CA PHE A 79 1.66 -2.76 7.07
C PHE A 79 0.93 -1.57 7.73
N GLY A 80 -0.25 -1.81 8.30
CA GLY A 80 -1.05 -0.79 8.95
C GLY A 80 -0.38 -0.27 10.23
N VAL A 81 -0.46 1.04 10.46
CA VAL A 81 0.01 1.76 11.66
C VAL A 81 1.51 1.56 11.92
N CYS A 82 2.30 1.55 10.84
CA CYS A 82 3.76 1.60 10.92
C CYS A 82 4.26 3.06 10.85
N LYS A 83 5.49 3.28 10.40
CA LYS A 83 6.08 4.61 10.18
C LYS A 83 6.75 4.68 8.80
N LEU A 84 6.24 3.89 7.84
CA LEU A 84 6.81 3.79 6.49
C LEU A 84 6.78 5.16 5.83
N LYS A 85 7.90 5.56 5.21
CA LYS A 85 8.05 6.85 4.52
C LYS A 85 7.86 6.73 3.01
N GLU A 86 8.23 5.59 2.47
CA GLU A 86 8.11 5.25 1.06
C GLU A 86 7.83 3.75 0.95
N VAL A 87 7.20 3.35 -0.16
CA VAL A 87 7.08 1.94 -0.52
C VAL A 87 7.11 1.80 -2.04
N LYS A 88 7.96 0.86 -2.49
CA LYS A 88 7.93 0.36 -3.86
C LYS A 88 7.19 -0.98 -3.87
N LEU A 89 6.09 -1.01 -4.60
CA LEU A 89 5.23 -2.17 -4.72
C LEU A 89 5.73 -3.10 -5.84
N PRO A 90 5.72 -4.43 -5.62
CA PRO A 90 6.20 -5.43 -6.58
C PRO A 90 5.52 -5.37 -7.95
N GLU A 91 6.26 -5.68 -9.02
CA GLU A 91 5.71 -5.84 -10.37
C GLU A 91 4.69 -6.99 -10.48
N ALA A 92 4.84 -8.03 -9.64
CA ALA A 92 3.89 -9.13 -9.59
C ALA A 92 2.63 -8.80 -8.76
N LEU A 93 2.59 -7.67 -8.05
CA LEU A 93 1.50 -7.35 -7.14
C LEU A 93 0.18 -7.13 -7.89
N ILE A 94 -0.84 -7.90 -7.53
CA ILE A 94 -2.18 -7.81 -8.11
C ILE A 94 -3.15 -7.20 -7.10
N ASN A 95 -3.09 -7.67 -5.85
CA ASN A 95 -4.07 -7.35 -4.80
C ASN A 95 -3.43 -6.59 -3.63
N ILE A 96 -4.08 -5.47 -3.26
CA ILE A 96 -3.78 -4.71 -2.04
C ILE A 96 -5.07 -4.63 -1.25
N GLU A 97 -5.13 -5.37 -0.15
CA GLU A 97 -6.32 -5.47 0.69
C GLU A 97 -6.55 -4.20 1.53
N GLY A 98 -7.73 -4.16 2.15
CA GLY A 98 -8.14 -3.03 2.97
C GLY A 98 -7.13 -2.70 4.08
N PHE A 99 -6.90 -1.42 4.30
CA PHE A 99 -5.98 -0.89 5.32
C PHE A 99 -4.52 -1.35 5.21
N ALA A 100 -4.09 -2.02 4.13
CA ALA A 100 -2.75 -2.60 3.99
C ALA A 100 -1.61 -1.64 4.35
N PHE A 101 -1.70 -0.36 3.98
CA PHE A 101 -0.73 0.70 4.31
C PHE A 101 -1.36 1.85 5.10
N TYR A 102 -2.44 1.57 5.84
CA TYR A 102 -3.16 2.57 6.64
C TYR A 102 -2.27 3.23 7.70
N ARG A 103 -2.41 4.56 7.87
CA ARG A 103 -1.80 5.33 8.96
C ARG A 103 -0.27 5.15 9.04
N ASN A 104 0.40 5.41 7.92
CA ASN A 104 1.86 5.50 7.82
C ASN A 104 2.30 6.97 7.66
N LYS A 105 3.53 7.18 7.20
CA LYS A 105 4.09 8.50 6.84
C LYS A 105 4.48 8.53 5.36
N LEU A 106 3.77 7.77 4.52
CA LEU A 106 4.13 7.62 3.12
C LEU A 106 4.00 8.97 2.43
N THR A 107 5.09 9.46 1.84
CA THR A 107 5.08 10.65 0.97
C THR A 107 4.99 10.28 -0.50
N LYS A 108 5.41 9.05 -0.83
CA LYS A 108 5.39 8.47 -2.18
C LYS A 108 5.05 6.98 -2.15
N VAL A 109 4.34 6.52 -3.18
CA VAL A 109 4.10 5.10 -3.48
C VAL A 109 4.47 4.85 -4.95
N GLU A 110 5.30 3.86 -5.20
CA GLU A 110 5.59 3.38 -6.56
C GLU A 110 4.82 2.09 -6.79
N PHE A 111 3.82 2.10 -7.67
CA PHE A 111 3.03 0.90 -7.98
C PHE A 111 3.74 0.01 -9.00
N GLY A 112 3.57 -1.30 -8.84
CA GLY A 112 3.87 -2.27 -9.89
C GLY A 112 2.81 -2.24 -11.00
N SER A 113 3.18 -2.75 -12.18
CA SER A 113 2.35 -2.66 -13.39
C SER A 113 1.03 -3.45 -13.38
N LYS A 114 0.84 -4.36 -12.43
CA LYS A 114 -0.31 -5.30 -12.39
C LYS A 114 -1.41 -4.96 -11.39
N VAL A 115 -1.25 -3.92 -10.58
CA VAL A 115 -2.24 -3.57 -9.54
C VAL A 115 -3.54 -3.10 -10.18
N LYS A 116 -4.61 -3.86 -9.97
CA LYS A 116 -5.94 -3.56 -10.54
C LYS A 116 -6.88 -2.86 -9.56
N ARG A 117 -6.71 -3.10 -8.27
CA ARG A 117 -7.67 -2.73 -7.23
C ARG A 117 -6.96 -2.19 -6.01
N LEU A 118 -7.48 -1.08 -5.50
CA LEU A 118 -7.10 -0.50 -4.21
C LEU A 118 -8.29 -0.63 -3.27
N GLU A 119 -8.23 -1.58 -2.35
CA GLU A 119 -9.34 -1.87 -1.44
C GLU A 119 -9.48 -0.77 -0.36
N PRO A 120 -10.59 -0.76 0.41
CA PRO A 120 -10.93 0.34 1.31
C PRO A 120 -9.81 0.75 2.27
N SER A 121 -9.55 2.05 2.35
CA SER A 121 -8.55 2.67 3.21
C SER A 121 -7.11 2.15 3.04
N SER A 122 -6.78 1.46 1.95
CA SER A 122 -5.46 0.85 1.69
C SER A 122 -4.29 1.82 1.87
N PHE A 123 -4.44 3.11 1.52
CA PHE A 123 -3.43 4.17 1.69
C PHE A 123 -3.95 5.38 2.51
N ALA A 124 -4.98 5.18 3.33
CA ALA A 124 -5.56 6.28 4.12
C ALA A 124 -4.64 6.72 5.27
N MET A 125 -4.75 7.99 5.66
CA MET A 125 -4.02 8.62 6.76
C MET A 125 -2.49 8.61 6.58
N ASN A 126 -2.04 8.94 5.38
CA ASN A 126 -0.63 9.08 5.04
C ASN A 126 -0.27 10.56 4.81
N GLU A 127 0.93 10.82 4.25
CA GLU A 127 1.46 12.15 3.98
C GLU A 127 1.71 12.32 2.46
N LEU A 128 0.96 11.60 1.61
CA LEU A 128 1.21 11.54 0.16
C LEU A 128 1.00 12.92 -0.47
N THR A 129 2.01 13.40 -1.18
CA THR A 129 1.95 14.67 -1.93
C THR A 129 1.78 14.44 -3.43
N GLU A 130 2.20 13.28 -3.91
CA GLU A 130 2.07 12.85 -5.30
C GLU A 130 1.62 11.39 -5.38
N ILE A 131 0.95 11.04 -6.49
CA ILE A 131 0.56 9.67 -6.77
C ILE A 131 0.53 9.46 -8.29
N THR A 132 1.13 8.36 -8.74
CA THR A 132 1.06 7.90 -10.14
C THR A 132 0.49 6.50 -10.14
N PHE A 133 -0.68 6.32 -10.76
CA PHE A 133 -1.34 5.03 -10.83
C PHE A 133 -0.80 4.17 -11.99
N PRO A 134 -0.82 2.84 -11.87
CA PRO A 134 -0.52 1.96 -12.98
C PRO A 134 -1.67 1.99 -14.00
N GLU A 135 -1.36 1.82 -15.28
CA GLU A 135 -2.35 1.81 -16.37
C GLU A 135 -3.39 0.68 -16.26
N THR A 136 -3.17 -0.29 -15.37
CA THR A 136 -4.09 -1.41 -15.11
C THR A 136 -5.08 -1.14 -13.98
N LEU A 137 -5.01 0.02 -13.31
CA LEU A 137 -5.87 0.35 -12.18
C LEU A 137 -7.33 0.54 -12.60
N GLU A 138 -8.21 -0.33 -12.12
CA GLU A 138 -9.64 -0.32 -12.47
C GLU A 138 -10.52 0.25 -11.35
N TYR A 139 -10.12 0.06 -10.09
CA TYR A 139 -10.96 0.35 -8.91
C TYR A 139 -10.21 1.07 -7.78
N ILE A 140 -10.79 2.18 -7.30
CA ILE A 140 -10.33 2.92 -6.14
C ILE A 140 -11.42 2.86 -5.06
N GLY A 141 -11.15 2.11 -3.99
CA GLY A 141 -12.10 1.82 -2.94
C GLY A 141 -12.38 2.95 -1.96
N ALA A 142 -13.37 2.71 -1.11
CA ALA A 142 -13.84 3.69 -0.15
C ALA A 142 -12.69 4.17 0.75
N SER A 143 -12.54 5.49 0.85
CA SER A 143 -11.47 6.12 1.65
C SER A 143 -10.04 5.71 1.27
N ALA A 144 -9.76 5.10 0.11
CA ALA A 144 -8.45 4.53 -0.22
C ALA A 144 -7.28 5.51 0.00
N PHE A 145 -7.45 6.79 -0.31
CA PHE A 145 -6.48 7.88 -0.09
C PHE A 145 -7.01 8.95 0.87
N PHE A 146 -7.95 8.60 1.76
CA PHE A 146 -8.52 9.54 2.73
C PHE A 146 -7.44 10.13 3.62
N LYS A 147 -7.46 11.45 3.83
CA LYS A 147 -6.52 12.19 4.70
C LYS A 147 -5.07 11.98 4.28
N ASN A 148 -4.73 12.61 3.17
CA ASN A 148 -3.38 12.74 2.60
C ASN A 148 -3.12 14.22 2.28
N SER A 149 -2.04 14.52 1.56
CA SER A 149 -1.63 15.88 1.18
C SER A 149 -1.62 16.07 -0.35
N LEU A 150 -2.44 15.31 -1.09
CA LEU A 150 -2.46 15.37 -2.55
C LEU A 150 -3.06 16.71 -3.00
N GLU A 151 -2.38 17.39 -3.92
CA GLU A 151 -2.88 18.63 -4.56
C GLU A 151 -3.46 18.38 -5.94
N THR A 152 -2.97 17.34 -6.63
CA THR A 152 -3.45 16.91 -7.93
C THR A 152 -3.55 15.40 -7.98
N VAL A 153 -4.38 14.90 -8.90
CA VAL A 153 -4.46 13.47 -9.23
C VAL A 153 -4.88 13.34 -10.69
N SER A 154 -4.26 12.41 -11.41
CA SER A 154 -4.67 11.99 -12.74
C SER A 154 -5.05 10.51 -12.70
N PHE A 155 -6.03 10.12 -13.51
CA PHE A 155 -6.51 8.75 -13.58
C PHE A 155 -6.15 8.10 -14.90
N PRO A 156 -5.67 6.84 -14.90
CA PRO A 156 -5.50 6.08 -16.13
C PRO A 156 -6.88 5.76 -16.73
N LYS A 157 -6.92 5.52 -18.03
CA LYS A 157 -8.17 5.27 -18.77
C LYS A 157 -8.92 4.03 -18.31
N SER A 158 -8.24 3.13 -17.61
CA SER A 158 -8.77 1.89 -17.07
C SER A 158 -9.63 2.08 -15.82
N VAL A 159 -9.55 3.23 -15.14
CA VAL A 159 -10.36 3.47 -13.93
C VAL A 159 -11.84 3.46 -14.33
N THR A 160 -12.62 2.62 -13.68
CA THR A 160 -14.06 2.51 -13.90
C THR A 160 -14.88 2.95 -12.70
N LYS A 161 -14.28 2.95 -11.49
CA LYS A 161 -14.99 3.27 -10.26
C LYS A 161 -14.10 3.94 -9.20
N ILE A 162 -14.64 4.99 -8.58
CA ILE A 162 -14.04 5.74 -7.48
C ILE A 162 -15.08 5.89 -6.37
N ASP A 163 -14.85 5.23 -5.25
CA ASP A 163 -15.84 5.09 -4.17
C ASP A 163 -15.87 6.27 -3.19
N MET A 164 -16.83 6.20 -2.26
CA MET A 164 -17.08 7.19 -1.22
C MET A 164 -15.80 7.56 -0.46
N TYR A 165 -15.54 8.85 -0.32
CA TYR A 165 -14.42 9.43 0.41
C TYR A 165 -13.01 9.04 -0.07
N ALA A 166 -12.88 8.39 -1.24
CA ALA A 166 -11.62 7.91 -1.78
C ALA A 166 -10.48 8.93 -1.67
N PHE A 167 -10.75 10.21 -1.95
CA PHE A 167 -9.79 11.31 -1.92
C PHE A 167 -10.19 12.43 -0.95
N ARG A 168 -11.15 12.21 -0.05
CA ARG A 168 -11.56 13.23 0.92
C ARG A 168 -10.42 13.53 1.90
N LYS A 169 -10.37 14.75 2.46
CA LYS A 169 -9.26 15.27 3.28
C LYS A 169 -7.92 15.31 2.54
N ASN A 170 -7.95 15.61 1.25
CA ASN A 170 -6.80 16.05 0.45
C ASN A 170 -6.97 17.54 0.08
N ASN A 171 -6.04 18.09 -0.70
CA ASN A 171 -6.06 19.47 -1.18
C ASN A 171 -6.30 19.58 -2.70
N ILE A 172 -7.03 18.63 -3.26
CA ILE A 172 -7.33 18.56 -4.70
C ILE A 172 -8.42 19.58 -5.04
N HIS A 173 -8.05 20.65 -5.74
CA HIS A 173 -8.98 21.71 -6.14
C HIS A 173 -9.71 21.44 -7.45
N LYS A 174 -9.09 20.71 -8.36
CA LYS A 174 -9.65 20.35 -9.66
C LYS A 174 -9.20 18.95 -10.04
N VAL A 175 -10.10 18.19 -10.67
CA VAL A 175 -9.80 16.85 -11.18
C VAL A 175 -10.60 16.55 -12.43
N GLU A 176 -9.96 15.89 -13.41
CA GLU A 176 -10.59 15.42 -14.63
C GLU A 176 -10.93 13.93 -14.48
N VAL A 177 -12.18 13.56 -14.78
CA VAL A 177 -12.67 12.18 -14.64
C VAL A 177 -13.51 11.83 -15.87
N ALA A 178 -13.22 10.72 -16.54
CA ALA A 178 -14.00 10.31 -17.71
C ALA A 178 -15.49 10.11 -17.37
N ASN A 179 -16.37 10.40 -18.32
CA ASN A 179 -17.82 10.23 -18.20
C ASN A 179 -18.23 8.79 -17.84
N SER A 180 -17.44 7.80 -18.24
CA SER A 180 -17.69 6.38 -17.97
C SER A 180 -17.42 5.95 -16.52
N VAL A 181 -16.76 6.79 -15.71
CA VAL A 181 -16.39 6.43 -14.33
C VAL A 181 -17.59 6.57 -13.39
N ASP A 182 -17.93 5.47 -12.69
CA ASP A 182 -18.80 5.46 -11.52
C ASP A 182 -18.11 6.20 -10.36
N LEU A 183 -18.36 7.50 -10.28
CA LEU A 183 -17.79 8.39 -9.27
C LEU A 183 -18.82 8.63 -8.17
N HIS A 184 -18.50 8.21 -6.96
CA HIS A 184 -19.32 8.52 -5.82
C HIS A 184 -19.35 10.03 -5.55
N LYS A 185 -20.54 10.60 -5.28
CA LYS A 185 -20.74 12.05 -5.04
C LYS A 185 -19.92 12.66 -3.89
N PHE A 186 -19.35 11.81 -3.04
CA PHE A 186 -18.50 12.19 -1.91
C PHE A 186 -17.06 11.68 -2.04
N ALA A 187 -16.60 11.32 -3.24
CA ALA A 187 -15.23 10.85 -3.44
C ALA A 187 -14.19 11.93 -3.07
N PHE A 188 -14.48 13.19 -3.38
CA PHE A 188 -13.61 14.35 -3.14
C PHE A 188 -14.21 15.32 -2.10
N GLU A 189 -13.46 16.37 -1.75
CA GLU A 189 -13.98 17.48 -0.94
C GLU A 189 -15.04 18.28 -1.69
N THR A 190 -15.93 18.94 -0.95
CA THR A 190 -17.03 19.72 -1.55
C THR A 190 -16.56 20.93 -2.36
N PHE A 191 -15.32 21.37 -2.16
CA PHE A 191 -14.70 22.46 -2.93
C PHE A 191 -13.99 21.98 -4.20
N THR A 192 -13.85 20.66 -4.40
CA THR A 192 -13.17 20.11 -5.57
C THR A 192 -14.06 20.24 -6.81
N THR A 193 -13.57 20.94 -7.84
CA THR A 193 -14.22 20.98 -9.14
C THR A 193 -13.92 19.68 -9.89
N VAL A 194 -14.96 18.89 -10.18
CA VAL A 194 -14.84 17.67 -11.00
C VAL A 194 -15.26 18.01 -12.43
N GLU A 195 -14.32 17.94 -13.36
CA GLU A 195 -14.57 18.10 -14.79
C GLU A 195 -14.72 16.73 -15.44
N ARG A 196 -15.80 16.55 -16.21
CA ARG A 196 -16.07 15.31 -16.93
C ARG A 196 -15.74 15.47 -18.41
N PHE A 197 -15.15 14.43 -19.00
CA PHE A 197 -14.82 14.36 -20.43
C PHE A 197 -15.30 13.05 -21.06
#